data_AF-A0A803LL98-F1
#
_entry.id   AF-A0A803LL98-F1
#
_cell.length_a   1.000
_cell.length_b   1.000
_cell.length_c   1.000
_cell.angle_alpha   90.00
_cell.angle_beta   90.00
_cell.angle_gamma   90.00
#
_symmetry.space_group_name_H-M   'P 1'
#
loop_
_entity.id
_entity.type
_entity.pdbx_description
1 polymer ?
#
loop_
_entity_poly.entity_id
_entity_poly.type
_entity_poly.pdbx_seq_one_letter_code
_entity_poly.pdbx_strand_id
1 'polypeptide(L)'
;MKDHPLLKCRKFDCIVYNFPHAGFYGSEDNPDMINMHQGLVHGFFSNARCLLRHSGQIHITHKTKPPYSSWNLEELARENSLLLKECVPFDIKDYSFYENKRGHGSTIDEPFDWRDSFTYKFIIEPLSPYIYSYNHSSYLNQPSSHFYQRRVKFIVRAEVRHYPRAAGYAGVLVDENHSTQAMFTKPLPHMDLDVAELLAIKSALHMFEKSHLCYRNVALDIHSSSSLAVSWIRSHFRNPRELYADLQDFTMAYNRIQNCIQNPVEFCCSSRVYGDEHGHIVHKVHQLAVEAMDMPETYWPRDNIGI
;
A
#
# COMPACT_ATOMS: atom_id res chain seq x y z
N MET A 1 4.11 5.54 13.32
CA MET A 1 5.59 5.70 13.22
C MET A 1 5.98 6.44 11.95
N LYS A 2 5.56 5.97 10.77
CA LYS A 2 5.94 6.58 9.48
C LYS A 2 5.52 8.05 9.31
N ASP A 3 4.43 8.46 9.95
CA ASP A 3 3.90 9.82 9.83
C ASP A 3 4.57 10.83 10.80
N HIS A 4 5.50 10.38 11.65
CA HIS A 4 6.18 11.27 12.59
C HIS A 4 6.99 12.34 11.82
N PRO A 5 6.89 13.64 12.16
CA PRO A 5 7.50 14.72 11.38
C PRO A 5 9.00 14.56 11.11
N LEU A 6 9.73 13.97 12.06
CA LEU A 6 11.18 13.71 11.92
C LEU A 6 11.52 12.46 11.10
N LEU A 7 10.56 11.54 10.92
CA LEU A 7 10.76 10.24 10.26
C LEU A 7 10.17 10.20 8.85
N LYS A 8 9.07 10.90 8.60
CA LYS A 8 8.29 10.83 7.34
C LYS A 8 9.07 11.12 6.06
N CYS A 9 10.19 11.84 6.16
CA CYS A 9 11.07 12.18 5.03
C CYS A 9 12.44 11.48 5.11
N ARG A 10 12.58 10.45 5.94
CA ARG A 10 13.84 9.70 6.11
C ARG A 10 13.66 8.25 5.70
N LYS A 11 14.75 7.67 5.20
CA LYS A 11 14.86 6.24 4.92
C LYS A 11 16.05 5.68 5.69
N PHE A 12 15.91 4.44 6.15
CA PHE A 12 16.89 3.77 6.99
C PHE A 12 17.44 2.52 6.32
N ASP A 13 18.72 2.27 6.53
CA ASP A 13 19.40 1.04 6.12
C ASP A 13 19.06 -0.12 7.08
N CYS A 14 18.76 0.18 8.33
CA CYS A 14 18.34 -0.80 9.33
C CYS A 14 17.28 -0.19 10.27
N ILE A 15 16.23 -0.95 10.56
CA ILE A 15 15.23 -0.61 11.58
C ILE A 15 15.12 -1.81 12.52
N VAL A 16 15.38 -1.61 13.81
CA VAL A 16 15.45 -2.69 14.80
C VAL A 16 14.31 -2.55 15.80
N TYR A 17 13.64 -3.66 16.11
CA TYR A 17 12.71 -3.75 17.24
C TYR A 17 12.98 -5.04 18.03
N ASN A 18 13.71 -4.88 19.15
CA ASN A 18 14.03 -5.99 20.03
C ASN A 18 12.88 -6.23 21.02
N PHE A 19 12.40 -7.47 21.08
CA PHE A 19 11.36 -7.93 22.01
C PHE A 19 10.08 -7.08 21.97
N PRO A 20 9.41 -6.98 20.80
CA PRO A 20 8.13 -6.27 20.70
C PRO A 20 7.11 -6.85 21.67
N HIS A 21 6.33 -6.00 22.34
CA HIS A 21 5.33 -6.42 23.31
C HIS A 21 4.13 -5.47 23.33
N ALA A 22 2.91 -6.00 23.32
CA ALA A 22 1.67 -5.20 23.21
C ALA A 22 1.16 -4.68 24.56
N GLY A 23 1.83 -5.03 25.66
CA GLY A 23 1.40 -4.75 27.03
C GLY A 23 1.04 -6.04 27.75
N PHE A 24 0.81 -5.95 29.06
CA PHE A 24 0.62 -7.11 29.93
C PHE A 24 -0.85 -7.19 30.38
N TYR A 25 -1.73 -7.62 29.48
CA TYR A 25 -3.19 -7.70 29.74
C TYR A 25 -3.68 -9.12 30.06
N GLY A 26 -2.78 -10.11 30.04
CA GLY A 26 -3.10 -11.51 30.27
C GLY A 26 -1.85 -12.38 30.18
N SER A 27 -2.05 -13.70 30.19
CA SER A 27 -0.97 -14.66 29.98
C SER A 27 -0.50 -14.67 28.51
N GLU A 28 0.78 -14.89 28.28
CA GLU A 28 1.42 -14.91 26.94
C GLU A 28 0.90 -16.02 26.03
N ASP A 29 0.26 -17.06 26.59
CA ASP A 29 -0.37 -18.17 25.87
C ASP A 29 -1.87 -17.94 25.59
N ASN A 30 -2.45 -16.85 26.08
CA ASN A 30 -3.83 -16.49 25.78
C ASN A 30 -3.97 -16.08 24.30
N PRO A 31 -4.90 -16.69 23.52
CA PRO A 31 -5.13 -16.32 22.13
C PRO A 31 -5.38 -14.83 21.87
N ASP A 32 -6.11 -14.14 22.76
CA ASP A 32 -6.38 -12.70 22.61
C ASP A 32 -5.09 -11.88 22.79
N MET A 33 -4.23 -12.29 23.71
CA MET A 33 -2.91 -11.67 23.87
C MET A 33 -2.04 -11.90 22.64
N ILE A 34 -1.98 -13.13 22.13
CA ILE A 34 -1.26 -13.47 20.90
C ILE A 34 -1.74 -12.58 19.74
N ASN A 35 -3.05 -12.40 19.57
CA ASN A 35 -3.61 -11.52 18.54
C ASN A 35 -3.16 -10.05 18.71
N MET A 36 -3.13 -9.52 19.93
CA MET A 36 -2.64 -8.16 20.19
C MET A 36 -1.16 -8.01 19.83
N HIS A 37 -0.35 -9.01 20.18
CA HIS A 37 1.07 -9.05 19.83
C HIS A 37 1.31 -9.12 18.33
N GLN A 38 0.56 -9.96 17.62
CA GLN A 38 0.59 -10.05 16.17
C GLN A 38 0.17 -8.73 15.51
N GLY A 39 -0.89 -8.08 16.01
CA GLY A 39 -1.34 -6.77 15.54
C GLY A 39 -0.27 -5.68 15.69
N LEU A 40 0.44 -5.66 16.84
CA LEU A 40 1.56 -4.75 17.07
C LEU A 40 2.68 -4.97 16.03
N VAL A 41 3.10 -6.21 15.85
CA VAL A 41 4.19 -6.56 14.92
C VAL A 41 3.80 -6.29 13.47
N HIS A 42 2.59 -6.65 13.07
CA HIS A 42 2.04 -6.35 11.74
C HIS A 42 2.02 -4.84 11.48
N GLY A 43 1.52 -4.05 12.44
CA GLY A 43 1.53 -2.58 12.36
C GLY A 43 2.95 -2.00 12.27
N PHE A 44 3.90 -2.58 13.02
CA PHE A 44 5.31 -2.22 12.93
C PHE A 44 5.89 -2.52 11.55
N PHE A 45 5.71 -3.72 11.00
CA PHE A 45 6.19 -4.08 9.66
C PHE A 45 5.66 -3.12 8.59
N SER A 46 4.35 -2.86 8.59
CA SER A 46 3.72 -1.91 7.66
C SER A 46 4.36 -0.52 7.73
N ASN A 47 4.68 -0.04 8.95
CA ASN A 47 5.32 1.27 9.13
C ASN A 47 6.81 1.26 8.77
N ALA A 48 7.57 0.27 9.25
CA ALA A 48 9.02 0.19 9.09
C ALA A 48 9.41 0.02 7.63
N ARG A 49 8.64 -0.79 6.89
CA ARG A 49 8.82 -0.98 5.46
C ARG A 49 8.74 0.32 4.67
N CYS A 50 7.82 1.21 5.01
CA CYS A 50 7.71 2.53 4.36
C CYS A 50 8.90 3.45 4.68
N LEU A 51 9.63 3.18 5.75
CA LEU A 51 10.82 3.93 6.14
C LEU A 51 12.12 3.23 5.70
N LEU A 52 12.05 2.10 5.00
CA LEU A 52 13.22 1.32 4.63
C LEU A 52 13.81 1.78 3.28
N ARG A 53 15.14 1.77 3.17
CA ARG A 53 15.81 1.86 1.86
C ARG A 53 15.61 0.56 1.07
N HIS A 54 15.83 0.61 -0.24
CA HIS A 54 15.69 -0.55 -1.13
C HIS A 54 16.51 -1.78 -0.69
N SER A 55 17.73 -1.55 -0.18
CA SER A 55 18.62 -2.58 0.36
C SER A 55 18.60 -2.68 1.88
N GLY A 56 17.69 -1.98 2.55
CA GLY A 56 17.62 -1.94 4.00
C GLY A 56 17.03 -3.20 4.61
N GLN A 57 17.16 -3.35 5.92
CA GLN A 57 16.69 -4.51 6.67
C GLN A 57 15.84 -4.12 7.87
N ILE A 58 14.82 -4.91 8.15
CA ILE A 58 14.04 -4.84 9.39
C ILE A 58 14.48 -5.99 10.28
N HIS A 59 14.94 -5.69 11.49
CA HIS A 59 15.38 -6.69 12.45
C HIS A 59 14.36 -6.77 13.59
N ILE A 60 13.80 -7.95 13.82
CA ILE A 60 12.98 -8.23 15.01
C ILE A 60 13.66 -9.31 15.82
N THR A 61 13.93 -9.02 17.09
CA THR A 61 14.42 -10.02 18.04
C THR A 61 13.26 -10.57 18.84
N HIS A 62 13.10 -11.89 18.85
CA HIS A 62 12.02 -12.54 19.56
C HIS A 62 12.40 -13.94 20.06
N LYS A 63 11.66 -14.43 21.05
CA LYS A 63 11.76 -15.80 21.55
C LYS A 63 11.15 -16.78 20.56
N THR A 64 11.76 -17.97 20.43
CA THR A 64 11.36 -18.98 19.44
C THR A 64 10.64 -20.18 20.04
N LYS A 65 10.54 -20.27 21.36
CA LYS A 65 9.82 -21.35 22.07
C LYS A 65 8.37 -20.93 22.37
N PRO A 66 7.44 -21.89 22.52
CA PRO A 66 6.08 -21.59 22.96
C PRO A 66 6.07 -20.82 24.30
N PRO A 67 5.11 -19.89 24.49
CA PRO A 67 4.03 -19.53 23.57
C PRO A 67 4.43 -18.52 22.47
N TYR A 68 5.63 -17.92 22.57
CA TYR A 68 6.12 -16.85 21.69
C TYR A 68 6.22 -17.26 20.21
N SER A 69 6.50 -18.53 19.93
CA SER A 69 6.52 -19.08 18.57
C SER A 69 5.19 -18.92 17.83
N SER A 70 4.06 -18.86 18.56
CA SER A 70 2.72 -18.76 17.99
C SER A 70 2.45 -17.40 17.31
N TRP A 71 3.33 -16.41 17.48
CA TRP A 71 3.18 -15.10 16.85
C TRP A 71 3.40 -15.17 15.34
N ASN A 72 4.13 -16.17 14.84
CA ASN A 72 4.36 -16.43 13.41
C ASN A 72 4.91 -15.21 12.64
N LEU A 73 6.06 -14.69 13.09
CA LEU A 73 6.66 -13.45 12.56
C LEU A 73 6.89 -13.46 11.04
N GLU A 74 7.23 -14.62 10.47
CA GLU A 74 7.47 -14.76 9.03
C GLU A 74 6.20 -14.53 8.21
N GLU A 75 5.05 -15.02 8.69
CA GLU A 75 3.77 -14.81 8.02
C GLU A 75 3.34 -13.34 8.09
N LEU A 76 3.46 -12.72 9.27
CA LEU A 76 3.17 -11.28 9.43
C LEU A 76 4.07 -10.41 8.53
N ALA A 77 5.33 -10.81 8.36
CA ALA A 77 6.26 -10.15 7.44
C ALA A 77 5.82 -10.34 5.99
N ARG A 78 5.45 -11.56 5.59
CA ARG A 78 4.99 -11.90 4.24
C ARG A 78 3.73 -11.12 3.84
N GLU A 79 2.77 -10.99 4.74
CA GLU A 79 1.58 -10.13 4.54
C GLU A 79 1.94 -8.67 4.26
N ASN A 80 3.10 -8.23 4.75
CA ASN A 80 3.67 -6.91 4.50
C ASN A 80 4.69 -6.90 3.36
N SER A 81 4.72 -7.90 2.47
CA SER A 81 5.68 -7.99 1.35
C SER A 81 7.14 -7.90 1.80
N LEU A 82 7.44 -8.51 2.93
CA LEU A 82 8.79 -8.68 3.47
C LEU A 82 9.14 -10.17 3.43
N LEU A 83 10.41 -10.46 3.12
CA LEU A 83 10.96 -11.80 3.06
C LEU A 83 11.99 -11.97 4.16
N LEU A 84 11.95 -13.10 4.87
CA LEU A 84 13.01 -13.48 5.79
C LEU A 84 14.30 -13.73 5.01
N LYS A 85 15.33 -12.91 5.23
CA LYS A 85 16.66 -13.09 4.64
C LYS A 85 17.54 -13.98 5.50
N GLU A 86 17.49 -13.78 6.81
CA GLU A 86 18.38 -14.44 7.75
C GLU A 86 17.70 -14.53 9.13
N CYS A 87 17.94 -15.60 9.86
CA CYS A 87 17.55 -15.75 11.26
C CYS A 87 18.78 -16.19 12.03
N VAL A 88 19.26 -15.35 12.95
CA VAL A 88 20.50 -15.57 13.71
C VAL A 88 20.22 -15.58 15.20
N PRO A 89 20.97 -16.35 16.01
CA PRO A 89 20.86 -16.26 17.46
C PRO A 89 21.11 -14.82 17.92
N PHE A 90 20.27 -14.33 18.83
CA PHE A 90 20.47 -13.01 19.43
C PHE A 90 21.62 -13.07 20.44
N ASP A 91 22.59 -12.18 20.29
CA ASP A 91 23.56 -11.87 21.34
C ASP A 91 23.39 -10.39 21.75
N ILE A 92 23.22 -10.16 23.05
CA ILE A 92 23.14 -8.82 23.61
C ILE A 92 24.39 -7.98 23.28
N LYS A 93 25.54 -8.62 23.06
CA LYS A 93 26.81 -7.97 22.72
C LYS A 93 26.83 -7.33 21.33
N ASP A 94 25.95 -7.76 20.43
CA ASP A 94 25.82 -7.15 19.09
C ASP A 94 25.28 -5.72 19.18
N TYR A 95 24.67 -5.35 20.31
CA TYR A 95 24.07 -4.05 20.57
C TYR A 95 24.81 -3.37 21.72
N SER A 96 25.87 -2.62 21.38
CA SER A 96 26.62 -1.83 22.37
C SER A 96 25.67 -0.92 23.16
N PHE A 97 25.76 -0.95 24.49
CA PHE A 97 24.92 -0.20 25.43
C PHE A 97 23.45 -0.62 25.51
N TYR A 98 23.04 -1.70 24.84
CA TYR A 98 21.68 -2.23 25.00
C TYR A 98 21.55 -3.05 26.29
N GLU A 99 20.55 -2.70 27.08
CA GLU A 99 20.14 -3.44 28.27
C GLU A 99 18.67 -3.82 28.13
N ASN A 100 18.38 -5.12 28.24
CA ASN A 100 17.00 -5.59 28.18
C ASN A 100 16.34 -5.39 29.55
N LYS A 101 15.12 -4.84 29.55
CA LYS A 101 14.39 -4.46 30.77
C LYS A 101 12.92 -4.84 30.65
N ARG A 102 12.31 -5.21 31.77
CA ARG A 102 10.87 -5.47 31.87
C ARG A 102 10.09 -4.16 31.86
N GLY A 103 9.01 -4.12 31.07
CA GLY A 103 8.21 -2.90 30.90
C GLY A 103 7.06 -2.72 31.88
N HIS A 104 6.79 -3.68 32.78
CA HIS A 104 5.65 -3.63 33.68
C HIS A 104 5.82 -4.54 34.92
N GLY A 105 4.92 -4.38 35.90
CA GLY A 105 4.83 -5.19 37.11
C GLY A 105 5.71 -4.68 38.26
N SER A 106 5.79 -5.47 39.34
CA SER A 106 6.61 -5.17 40.51
C SER A 106 8.13 -5.28 40.25
N THR A 107 8.51 -5.84 39.09
CA THR A 107 9.89 -6.05 38.63
C THR A 107 10.21 -5.21 37.39
N ILE A 108 9.58 -4.04 37.26
CA ILE A 108 9.89 -3.07 36.20
C ILE A 108 11.38 -2.71 36.21
N ASP A 109 11.95 -2.44 35.03
CA ASP A 109 13.37 -2.16 34.81
C ASP A 109 14.36 -3.28 35.16
N GLU A 110 13.90 -4.37 35.78
CA GLU A 110 14.72 -5.57 35.96
C GLU A 110 14.97 -6.27 34.62
N PRO A 111 16.13 -6.93 34.46
CA PRO A 111 16.39 -7.73 33.27
C PRO A 111 15.45 -8.94 33.17
N PHE A 112 15.25 -9.41 31.96
CA PHE A 112 14.59 -10.68 31.68
C PHE A 112 15.54 -11.67 30.99
N ASP A 113 15.20 -12.96 31.04
CA ASP A 113 16.00 -13.95 30.33
C ASP A 113 15.75 -13.83 28.82
N TRP A 114 16.77 -13.39 28.09
CA TRP A 114 16.77 -13.27 26.63
C TRP A 114 17.30 -14.52 25.93
N ARG A 115 17.74 -15.56 26.66
CA ARG A 115 18.17 -16.83 26.06
C ARG A 115 17.07 -17.42 25.17
N ASP A 116 17.48 -18.25 24.22
CA ASP A 116 16.61 -18.86 23.20
C ASP A 116 15.88 -17.83 22.32
N SER A 117 16.46 -16.64 22.15
CA SER A 117 15.95 -15.60 21.26
C SER A 117 16.78 -15.53 19.99
N PHE A 118 16.11 -15.18 18.90
CA PHE A 118 16.71 -15.03 17.58
C PHE A 118 16.33 -13.67 17.00
N THR A 119 17.25 -13.09 16.23
CA THR A 119 17.00 -11.91 15.42
C THR A 119 16.65 -12.34 14.01
N TYR A 120 15.40 -12.07 13.62
CA TYR A 120 14.88 -12.25 12.27
C TYR A 120 15.17 -10.99 11.46
N LYS A 121 15.90 -11.15 10.35
CA LYS A 121 16.28 -10.07 9.45
C LYS A 121 15.46 -10.17 8.18
N PHE A 122 14.54 -9.24 8.01
CA PHE A 122 13.66 -9.16 6.86
C PHE A 122 14.15 -8.12 5.86
N ILE A 123 13.96 -8.42 4.58
CA ILE A 123 14.15 -7.49 3.47
C ILE A 123 12.83 -7.29 2.73
N ILE A 124 12.75 -6.25 1.91
CA ILE A 124 11.66 -6.14 0.94
C ILE A 124 11.74 -7.34 0.00
N GLU A 125 10.62 -8.05 -0.15
CA GLU A 125 10.53 -9.21 -1.03
C GLU A 125 10.92 -8.81 -2.48
N PRO A 126 11.96 -9.46 -3.06
CA PRO A 126 12.35 -9.22 -4.45
C PRO A 126 11.23 -9.65 -5.41
N LEU A 127 11.15 -9.02 -6.58
CA LEU A 127 10.24 -9.46 -7.64
C LEU A 127 10.60 -10.89 -8.09
N SER A 128 9.59 -11.78 -8.21
CA SER A 128 9.78 -13.17 -8.63
C SER A 128 10.54 -13.29 -9.97
N PRO A 129 11.52 -14.23 -10.08
CA PRO A 129 12.24 -14.53 -11.31
C PRO A 129 11.35 -15.01 -12.47
N TYR A 130 10.13 -15.49 -12.21
CA TYR A 130 9.21 -15.91 -13.27
C TYR A 130 8.76 -14.75 -14.19
N ILE A 131 8.97 -13.49 -13.77
CA ILE A 131 8.77 -12.32 -14.64
C ILE A 131 10.05 -11.99 -15.45
N TYR A 132 11.23 -12.47 -15.01
CA TYR A 132 12.52 -12.20 -15.67
C TYR A 132 12.81 -13.12 -16.87
N SER A 133 12.27 -14.34 -16.90
CA SER A 133 12.69 -15.35 -17.89
C SER A 133 12.09 -15.19 -19.29
N TYR A 134 11.09 -14.31 -19.50
CA TYR A 134 10.53 -14.05 -20.84
C TYR A 134 11.28 -12.97 -21.62
N ASN A 135 12.14 -12.18 -20.96
CA ASN A 135 12.78 -11.01 -21.56
C ASN A 135 14.29 -11.16 -21.78
N HIS A 136 14.87 -12.36 -21.61
CA HIS A 136 16.32 -12.54 -21.68
C HIS A 136 16.79 -13.55 -22.74
N SER A 137 16.19 -13.51 -23.93
CA SER A 137 16.71 -14.24 -25.11
C SER A 137 17.25 -13.36 -26.23
N SER A 138 17.38 -12.05 -26.03
CA SER A 138 18.10 -11.20 -26.97
C SER A 138 18.82 -10.06 -26.24
N TYR A 139 20.04 -9.78 -26.68
CA TYR A 139 20.92 -8.67 -26.28
C TYR A 139 21.81 -8.92 -25.04
N LEU A 140 22.85 -9.72 -25.27
CA LEU A 140 24.12 -9.61 -24.56
C LEU A 140 24.88 -8.35 -25.04
N ASN A 141 25.52 -7.70 -24.07
CA ASN A 141 26.54 -6.64 -24.15
C ASN A 141 26.04 -5.18 -24.18
N GLN A 142 25.89 -4.58 -22.99
CA GLN A 142 26.56 -3.33 -22.60
C GLN A 142 26.36 -3.03 -21.08
N PRO A 143 27.35 -2.46 -20.38
CA PRO A 143 27.19 -2.04 -18.99
C PRO A 143 26.64 -0.60 -18.96
N SER A 144 25.36 -0.44 -18.62
CA SER A 144 24.72 0.87 -18.53
C SER A 144 23.93 1.03 -17.24
N SER A 145 24.44 1.96 -16.42
CA SER A 145 23.96 2.45 -15.14
C SER A 145 22.67 3.29 -15.25
N HIS A 146 21.58 2.69 -15.70
CA HIS A 146 20.23 3.23 -15.49
C HIS A 146 19.31 2.09 -15.08
N PHE A 147 18.89 2.10 -13.82
CA PHE A 147 17.82 1.24 -13.33
C PHE A 147 16.57 1.51 -14.19
N TYR A 148 16.25 0.61 -15.12
CA TYR A 148 14.97 0.62 -15.81
C TYR A 148 13.87 0.37 -14.77
N GLN A 149 13.23 1.45 -14.32
CA GLN A 149 12.17 1.39 -13.32
C GLN A 149 10.84 1.00 -13.95
N ARG A 150 10.25 -0.05 -13.39
CA ARG A 150 8.97 -0.59 -13.81
C ARG A 150 7.86 0.45 -13.64
N ARG A 151 7.03 0.67 -14.66
CA ARG A 151 5.90 1.62 -14.66
C ARG A 151 4.57 0.90 -14.84
N VAL A 152 3.55 1.33 -14.12
CA VAL A 152 2.17 0.87 -14.34
C VAL A 152 1.28 2.07 -14.62
N LYS A 153 0.22 1.82 -15.39
CA LYS A 153 -0.68 2.85 -15.87
C LYS A 153 -2.08 2.64 -15.29
N PHE A 154 -2.61 3.64 -14.60
CA PHE A 154 -4.04 3.73 -14.38
C PHE A 154 -4.66 4.57 -15.48
N ILE A 155 -5.71 4.05 -16.10
CA ILE A 155 -6.56 4.83 -17.01
C ILE A 155 -7.89 5.00 -16.29
N VAL A 156 -8.27 6.24 -16.02
CA VAL A 156 -9.50 6.58 -15.31
C VAL A 156 -10.44 7.38 -16.19
N ARG A 157 -11.73 7.29 -15.92
CA ARG A 157 -12.76 8.05 -16.63
C ARG A 157 -13.95 8.32 -15.74
N ALA A 158 -14.55 9.49 -15.86
CA ALA A 158 -15.91 9.74 -15.38
C ALA A 158 -16.85 10.10 -16.53
N GLU A 159 -18.14 9.90 -16.30
CA GLU A 159 -19.20 10.32 -17.22
C GLU A 159 -20.43 10.76 -16.43
N VAL A 160 -21.22 11.66 -17.03
CA VAL A 160 -22.48 12.16 -16.47
C VAL A 160 -23.58 11.88 -17.49
N ARG A 161 -24.63 11.18 -17.06
CA ARG A 161 -25.85 11.03 -17.88
C ARG A 161 -26.71 12.29 -17.75
N HIS A 162 -27.26 12.76 -18.86
CA HIS A 162 -28.11 13.95 -18.86
C HIS A 162 -29.50 13.69 -18.24
N TYR A 163 -29.97 12.42 -18.25
CA TYR A 163 -31.28 12.00 -17.71
C TYR A 163 -31.25 10.48 -17.40
N PRO A 164 -31.47 10.01 -16.14
CA PRO A 164 -31.37 10.74 -14.87
C PRO A 164 -29.96 11.35 -14.70
N ARG A 165 -29.82 12.44 -13.93
CA ARG A 165 -28.54 13.15 -13.76
C ARG A 165 -27.56 12.40 -12.84
N ALA A 166 -27.41 11.10 -13.06
CA ALA A 166 -26.45 10.24 -12.38
C ALA A 166 -25.07 10.40 -13.02
N ALA A 167 -24.04 10.32 -12.18
CA ALA A 167 -22.66 10.31 -12.61
C ALA A 167 -22.02 8.98 -12.19
N GLY A 168 -20.82 8.73 -12.67
CA GLY A 168 -20.02 7.63 -12.15
C GLY A 168 -18.62 7.71 -12.71
N TYR A 169 -17.72 6.96 -12.12
CA TYR A 169 -16.37 6.85 -12.61
C TYR A 169 -15.87 5.42 -12.56
N ALA A 170 -14.88 5.12 -13.39
CA ALA A 170 -14.18 3.86 -13.40
C ALA A 170 -12.69 4.07 -13.64
N GLY A 171 -11.92 3.02 -13.37
CA GLY A 171 -10.52 2.99 -13.72
C GLY A 171 -10.01 1.57 -13.91
N VAL A 172 -8.98 1.44 -14.74
CA VAL A 172 -8.28 0.19 -15.00
C VAL A 172 -6.78 0.38 -14.75
N LEU A 173 -6.18 -0.58 -14.06
CA LEU A 173 -4.73 -0.69 -13.89
C LEU A 173 -4.18 -1.60 -14.97
N VAL A 174 -3.20 -1.11 -15.71
CA VAL A 174 -2.53 -1.81 -16.79
C VAL A 174 -1.03 -1.89 -16.46
N ASP A 175 -0.44 -3.07 -16.66
CA ASP A 175 1.01 -3.24 -16.54
C ASP A 175 1.75 -2.85 -17.83
N GLU A 176 3.07 -3.04 -17.84
CA GLU A 176 3.92 -2.74 -19.02
C GLU A 176 3.64 -3.65 -20.22
N ASN A 177 3.00 -4.79 -20.00
CA ASN A 177 2.63 -5.75 -21.05
C ASN A 177 1.25 -5.45 -21.63
N HIS A 178 0.66 -4.29 -21.32
CA HIS A 178 -0.70 -3.95 -21.69
C HIS A 178 -1.75 -4.92 -21.11
N SER A 179 -1.44 -5.60 -20.00
CA SER A 179 -2.36 -6.52 -19.34
C SER A 179 -3.11 -5.84 -18.20
N THR A 180 -4.43 -6.04 -18.14
CA THR A 180 -5.28 -5.51 -17.07
C THR A 180 -5.02 -6.26 -15.77
N GLN A 181 -4.56 -5.55 -14.74
CA GLN A 181 -4.23 -6.10 -13.43
C GLN A 181 -5.36 -5.91 -12.41
N ALA A 182 -6.09 -4.81 -12.51
CA ALA A 182 -7.19 -4.47 -11.62
C ALA A 182 -8.14 -3.48 -12.29
N MET A 183 -9.35 -3.40 -11.78
CA MET A 183 -10.34 -2.40 -12.20
C MET A 183 -11.18 -1.95 -11.00
N PHE A 184 -11.73 -0.75 -11.09
CA PHE A 184 -12.75 -0.25 -10.17
C PHE A 184 -13.81 0.53 -10.91
N THR A 185 -14.98 0.63 -10.27
CA THR A 185 -16.05 1.51 -10.69
C THR A 185 -16.80 1.98 -9.46
N LYS A 186 -17.29 3.21 -9.49
CA LYS A 186 -18.15 3.76 -8.44
C LYS A 186 -19.22 4.62 -9.10
N PRO A 187 -20.49 4.28 -8.87
CA PRO A 187 -21.56 5.14 -9.33
C PRO A 187 -21.75 6.30 -8.33
N LEU A 188 -22.13 7.48 -8.82
CA LEU A 188 -22.22 8.73 -8.08
C LEU A 188 -23.59 9.40 -8.23
N PRO A 189 -24.06 10.12 -7.20
CA PRO A 189 -25.21 11.01 -7.36
C PRO A 189 -24.87 12.17 -8.31
N HIS A 190 -25.78 13.14 -8.43
CA HIS A 190 -25.55 14.36 -9.23
C HIS A 190 -24.19 15.00 -8.89
N MET A 191 -23.27 15.01 -9.86
CA MET A 191 -21.93 15.55 -9.69
C MET A 191 -21.40 16.16 -10.98
N ASP A 192 -20.55 17.17 -10.83
CA ASP A 192 -19.78 17.75 -11.93
C ASP A 192 -18.80 16.73 -12.51
N LEU A 193 -18.66 16.73 -13.84
CA LEU A 193 -17.85 15.74 -14.57
C LEU A 193 -16.37 15.79 -14.17
N ASP A 194 -15.80 16.99 -14.02
CA ASP A 194 -14.39 17.15 -13.69
C ASP A 194 -14.12 16.78 -12.22
N VAL A 195 -15.10 17.02 -11.33
CA VAL A 195 -15.05 16.56 -9.94
C VAL A 195 -15.13 15.03 -9.86
N ALA A 196 -15.99 14.41 -10.67
CA ALA A 196 -16.09 12.95 -10.76
C ALA A 196 -14.80 12.32 -11.33
N GLU A 197 -14.15 12.95 -12.32
CA GLU A 197 -12.81 12.56 -12.79
C GLU A 197 -11.77 12.66 -11.68
N LEU A 198 -11.81 13.72 -10.87
CA LEU A 198 -10.89 13.88 -9.74
C LEU A 198 -11.08 12.78 -8.67
N LEU A 199 -12.33 12.34 -8.42
CA LEU A 199 -12.62 11.18 -7.57
C LEU A 199 -12.13 9.86 -8.17
N ALA A 200 -12.16 9.73 -9.49
CA ALA A 200 -11.59 8.59 -10.19
C ALA A 200 -10.07 8.53 -9.98
N ILE A 201 -9.37 9.66 -10.15
CA ILE A 201 -7.93 9.78 -9.89
C ILE A 201 -7.62 9.48 -8.43
N LYS A 202 -8.40 10.01 -7.49
CA LYS A 202 -8.28 9.68 -6.06
C LYS A 202 -8.33 8.15 -5.85
N SER A 203 -9.34 7.51 -6.43
CA SER A 203 -9.58 6.07 -6.25
C SER A 203 -8.41 5.24 -6.81
N ALA A 204 -7.86 5.63 -7.96
CA ALA A 204 -6.65 5.04 -8.52
C ALA A 204 -5.44 5.18 -7.56
N LEU A 205 -5.24 6.37 -6.98
CA LEU A 205 -4.17 6.59 -5.99
C LEU A 205 -4.34 5.69 -4.77
N HIS A 206 -5.53 5.61 -4.18
CA HIS A 206 -5.76 4.74 -3.02
C HIS A 206 -5.62 3.25 -3.35
N MET A 207 -6.09 2.82 -4.52
CA MET A 207 -5.90 1.45 -4.97
C MET A 207 -4.41 1.14 -5.11
N PHE A 208 -3.64 2.06 -5.70
CA PHE A 208 -2.19 1.92 -5.80
C PHE A 208 -1.51 1.92 -4.42
N GLU A 209 -1.83 2.88 -3.55
CA GLU A 209 -1.29 3.01 -2.18
C GLU A 209 -1.45 1.72 -1.38
N LYS A 210 -2.62 1.07 -1.49
CA LYS A 210 -2.94 -0.18 -0.80
C LYS A 210 -2.38 -1.41 -1.50
N SER A 211 -1.96 -1.30 -2.75
CA SER A 211 -1.40 -2.42 -3.52
C SER A 211 0.06 -2.69 -3.16
N HIS A 212 0.49 -3.93 -3.40
CA HIS A 212 1.90 -4.32 -3.32
C HIS A 212 2.80 -3.56 -4.32
N LEU A 213 2.24 -2.87 -5.32
CA LEU A 213 3.00 -2.14 -6.34
C LEU A 213 3.62 -0.84 -5.80
N CYS A 214 2.85 -0.05 -5.05
CA CYS A 214 3.35 1.14 -4.32
C CYS A 214 4.54 0.77 -3.44
N TYR A 215 4.41 -0.39 -2.83
CA TYR A 215 5.35 -0.98 -1.92
C TYR A 215 6.61 -1.53 -2.61
N ARG A 216 6.60 -1.77 -3.92
CA ARG A 216 7.71 -2.35 -4.70
C ARG A 216 8.50 -1.32 -5.53
N ASN A 217 8.38 -0.03 -5.23
CA ASN A 217 9.07 1.06 -5.95
C ASN A 217 8.74 1.12 -7.45
N VAL A 218 7.51 0.72 -7.81
CA VAL A 218 6.98 0.81 -9.17
C VAL A 218 6.50 2.25 -9.40
N ALA A 219 6.85 2.85 -10.53
CA ALA A 219 6.35 4.17 -10.91
C ALA A 219 4.90 4.08 -11.40
N LEU A 220 4.14 5.16 -11.19
CA LEU A 220 2.71 5.20 -11.47
C LEU A 220 2.36 6.35 -12.42
N ASP A 221 1.75 6.01 -13.55
CA ASP A 221 1.18 6.98 -14.46
C ASP A 221 -0.35 6.93 -14.36
N ILE A 222 -1.01 8.03 -14.03
CA ILE A 222 -2.48 8.12 -14.00
C ILE A 222 -2.95 8.97 -15.18
N HIS A 223 -3.71 8.36 -16.07
CA HIS A 223 -4.28 8.96 -17.26
C HIS A 223 -5.76 9.30 -17.02
N SER A 224 -6.11 10.58 -17.13
CA SER A 224 -7.48 11.07 -17.05
C SER A 224 -7.88 11.79 -18.35
N SER A 225 -9.17 11.72 -18.70
CA SER A 225 -9.75 12.45 -19.84
C SER A 225 -9.90 13.93 -19.53
N SER A 226 -9.94 14.32 -18.25
CA SER A 226 -10.12 15.70 -17.85
C SER A 226 -8.79 16.40 -17.62
N SER A 227 -8.45 17.31 -18.54
CA SER A 227 -7.31 18.22 -18.36
C SER A 227 -7.51 19.15 -17.15
N LEU A 228 -8.76 19.51 -16.83
CA LEU A 228 -9.09 20.36 -15.70
C LEU A 228 -8.85 19.63 -14.37
N ALA A 229 -9.32 18.39 -14.24
CA ALA A 229 -9.07 17.55 -13.08
C ALA A 229 -7.57 17.37 -12.83
N VAL A 230 -6.79 17.07 -13.89
CA VAL A 230 -5.31 16.98 -13.80
C VAL A 230 -4.69 18.32 -13.39
N SER A 231 -5.19 19.45 -13.89
CA SER A 231 -4.68 20.78 -13.53
C SER A 231 -4.92 21.12 -12.06
N TRP A 232 -6.06 20.71 -11.49
CA TRP A 232 -6.36 20.87 -10.06
C TRP A 232 -5.41 20.08 -9.17
N ILE A 233 -4.79 19.02 -9.68
CA ILE A 233 -3.78 18.29 -8.91
C ILE A 233 -2.54 19.13 -8.66
N ARG A 234 -2.18 19.95 -9.66
CA ARG A 234 -0.97 20.77 -9.67
C ARG A 234 -1.20 22.16 -9.05
N SER A 235 -2.46 22.55 -8.83
CA SER A 235 -2.84 23.88 -8.34
C SER A 235 -3.40 23.85 -6.90
N HIS A 236 -3.07 24.89 -6.14
CA HIS A 236 -3.59 25.12 -4.78
C HIS A 236 -4.76 26.12 -4.76
N PHE A 237 -5.15 26.70 -5.89
CA PHE A 237 -6.16 27.76 -5.95
C PHE A 237 -7.52 27.23 -6.42
N ARG A 238 -8.59 27.49 -5.63
CA ARG A 238 -9.97 27.02 -5.88
C ARG A 238 -10.05 25.52 -6.18
N ASN A 239 -9.43 24.71 -5.32
CA ASN A 239 -9.37 23.27 -5.51
C ASN A 239 -10.65 22.60 -4.98
N PRO A 240 -11.37 21.78 -5.78
CA PRO A 240 -12.53 21.03 -5.29
C PRO A 240 -12.23 20.16 -4.07
N ARG A 241 -10.98 19.79 -3.82
CA ARG A 241 -10.55 19.06 -2.61
C ARG A 241 -10.94 19.72 -1.30
N GLU A 242 -11.07 21.04 -1.28
CA GLU A 242 -11.46 21.80 -0.09
C GLU A 242 -12.99 21.85 0.11
N LEU A 243 -13.75 21.54 -0.94
CA LEU A 243 -15.20 21.66 -0.97
C LEU A 243 -15.92 20.31 -0.81
N TYR A 244 -15.29 19.20 -1.22
CA TYR A 244 -15.88 17.87 -1.15
C TYR A 244 -15.18 17.00 -0.11
N ALA A 245 -15.94 16.51 0.89
CA ALA A 245 -15.43 15.64 1.95
C ALA A 245 -14.71 14.39 1.39
N ASP A 246 -15.25 13.83 0.31
CA ASP A 246 -14.68 12.67 -0.39
C ASP A 246 -13.33 12.93 -1.06
N LEU A 247 -12.83 14.17 -1.09
CA LEU A 247 -11.53 14.52 -1.68
C LEU A 247 -10.50 15.01 -0.66
N GLN A 248 -10.85 15.12 0.63
CA GLN A 248 -9.99 15.69 1.67
C GLN A 248 -8.75 14.85 1.96
N ASP A 249 -8.83 13.53 1.80
CA ASP A 249 -7.73 12.58 1.98
C ASP A 249 -6.81 12.44 0.78
N PHE A 250 -7.16 13.03 -0.38
CA PHE A 250 -6.36 12.97 -1.61
C PHE A 250 -4.91 13.36 -1.34
N THR A 251 -4.70 14.54 -0.74
CA THR A 251 -3.37 15.11 -0.51
C THR A 251 -2.55 14.21 0.42
N MET A 252 -3.20 13.60 1.43
CA MET A 252 -2.53 12.66 2.32
C MET A 252 -2.10 11.39 1.59
N ALA A 253 -2.99 10.77 0.81
CA ALA A 253 -2.69 9.57 0.05
C ALA A 253 -1.58 9.82 -0.98
N TYR A 254 -1.68 10.93 -1.73
CA TYR A 254 -0.66 11.33 -2.71
C TYR A 254 0.72 11.52 -2.06
N ASN A 255 0.78 12.26 -0.95
CA ASN A 255 2.04 12.48 -0.24
C ASN A 255 2.62 11.18 0.33
N ARG A 256 1.79 10.26 0.83
CA ARG A 256 2.27 8.95 1.28
C ARG A 256 2.89 8.16 0.14
N ILE A 257 2.25 8.13 -1.03
CA ILE A 257 2.82 7.46 -2.21
C ILE A 257 4.16 8.10 -2.57
N GLN A 258 4.22 9.42 -2.74
CA GLN A 258 5.46 10.15 -3.08
C GLN A 258 6.60 9.91 -2.07
N ASN A 259 6.28 9.69 -0.80
CA ASN A 259 7.27 9.34 0.22
C ASN A 259 7.62 7.84 0.24
N CYS A 260 6.72 6.97 -0.24
CA CYS A 260 6.91 5.52 -0.32
C CYS A 260 7.79 5.12 -1.51
N ILE A 261 7.55 5.71 -2.70
CA ILE A 261 8.30 5.41 -3.92
C ILE A 261 9.42 6.43 -4.14
N GLN A 262 10.58 5.98 -4.62
CA GLN A 262 11.68 6.86 -5.03
C GLN A 262 11.37 7.61 -6.34
N ASN A 263 10.29 7.25 -7.02
CA ASN A 263 9.89 7.77 -8.31
C ASN A 263 8.62 8.61 -8.27
N PRO A 264 8.45 9.54 -9.22
CA PRO A 264 7.25 10.36 -9.27
C PRO A 264 6.04 9.54 -9.71
N VAL A 265 4.89 9.79 -9.08
CA VAL A 265 3.58 9.59 -9.70
C VAL A 265 3.38 10.69 -10.74
N GLU A 266 3.14 10.31 -12.00
CA GLU A 266 2.83 11.23 -13.08
C GLU A 266 1.33 11.27 -13.37
N PHE A 267 0.78 12.46 -13.54
CA PHE A 267 -0.60 12.66 -13.97
C PHE A 267 -0.61 13.16 -15.40
N CYS A 268 -1.25 12.38 -16.26
CA CYS A 268 -1.28 12.55 -17.70
C CYS A 268 -2.71 12.87 -18.16
N CYS A 269 -2.82 13.80 -19.11
CA CYS A 269 -4.05 14.01 -19.87
C CYS A 269 -3.72 13.72 -21.34
N SER A 270 -4.34 12.68 -21.91
CA SER A 270 -4.14 12.32 -23.31
C SER A 270 -5.40 11.69 -23.88
N SER A 271 -5.99 12.36 -24.87
CA SER A 271 -7.16 11.88 -25.60
C SER A 271 -6.88 10.58 -26.38
N ARG A 272 -5.62 10.31 -26.75
CA ARG A 272 -5.22 9.12 -27.51
C ARG A 272 -5.43 7.81 -26.75
N VAL A 273 -5.38 7.85 -25.42
CA VAL A 273 -5.51 6.66 -24.54
C VAL A 273 -6.96 6.19 -24.43
N TYR A 274 -7.93 7.02 -24.82
CA TYR A 274 -9.35 6.65 -24.79
C TYR A 274 -9.85 6.05 -26.11
N GLY A 275 -8.99 6.02 -27.14
CA GLY A 275 -9.27 5.34 -28.41
C GLY A 275 -8.64 3.94 -28.50
N ASP A 276 -7.92 3.49 -27.46
CA ASP A 276 -7.32 2.17 -27.40
C ASP A 276 -8.22 1.15 -26.67
N GLU A 277 -7.80 -0.12 -26.64
CA GLU A 277 -8.55 -1.21 -26.02
C GLU A 277 -8.88 -0.95 -24.54
N HIS A 278 -7.96 -0.33 -23.79
CA HIS A 278 -8.16 -0.06 -22.37
C HIS A 278 -9.12 1.10 -22.14
N GLY A 279 -9.08 2.12 -23.00
CA GLY A 279 -10.10 3.17 -23.05
C GLY A 279 -11.52 2.59 -23.20
N HIS A 280 -11.69 1.62 -24.11
CA HIS A 280 -12.97 0.94 -24.30
C HIS A 280 -13.37 0.08 -23.08
N ILE A 281 -12.41 -0.61 -22.45
CA ILE A 281 -12.68 -1.39 -21.23
C ILE A 281 -13.19 -0.48 -20.10
N VAL A 282 -12.52 0.64 -19.84
CA VAL A 282 -12.92 1.58 -18.78
C VAL A 282 -14.32 2.14 -19.07
N HIS A 283 -14.62 2.48 -20.32
CA HIS A 283 -15.95 2.95 -20.69
C HIS A 283 -17.04 1.89 -20.47
N LYS A 284 -16.77 0.62 -20.84
CA LYS A 284 -17.72 -0.49 -20.64
C LYS A 284 -17.94 -0.80 -19.16
N VAL A 285 -16.87 -0.84 -18.36
CA VAL A 285 -16.93 -1.07 -16.90
C VAL A 285 -17.72 0.05 -16.21
N HIS A 286 -17.55 1.29 -16.67
CA HIS A 286 -18.36 2.42 -16.21
C HIS A 286 -19.85 2.25 -16.57
N GLN A 287 -20.18 1.96 -17.83
CA GLN A 287 -21.57 1.80 -18.28
C GLN A 287 -22.34 0.77 -17.47
N LEU A 288 -21.74 -0.40 -17.22
CA LEU A 288 -22.34 -1.45 -16.41
C LEU A 288 -22.67 -0.99 -14.98
N ALA A 289 -21.82 -0.14 -14.40
CA ALA A 289 -22.03 0.36 -13.04
C ALA A 289 -23.14 1.41 -12.95
N VAL A 290 -23.29 2.24 -13.99
CA VAL A 290 -24.39 3.21 -14.07
C VAL A 290 -25.72 2.51 -14.36
N GLU A 291 -25.72 1.46 -15.19
CA GLU A 291 -26.91 0.63 -15.43
C GLU A 291 -27.35 -0.13 -14.17
N ALA A 292 -26.42 -0.56 -13.32
CA ALA A 292 -26.74 -1.19 -12.03
C ALA A 292 -27.44 -0.24 -11.04
N MET A 293 -27.31 1.10 -11.20
CA MET A 293 -28.08 2.07 -10.41
C MET A 293 -29.55 2.16 -10.84
N ASP A 294 -29.87 1.82 -12.09
CA ASP A 294 -31.23 1.85 -12.63
C ASP A 294 -32.04 0.59 -12.26
N MET A 295 -31.44 -0.36 -11.55
CA MET A 295 -32.16 -1.54 -11.03
C MET A 295 -33.09 -1.10 -9.88
N PRO A 296 -34.40 -1.35 -9.96
CA PRO A 296 -35.30 -1.07 -8.84
C PRO A 296 -34.80 -1.81 -7.59
N GLU A 297 -34.92 -1.17 -6.42
CA GLU A 297 -34.50 -1.69 -5.10
C GLU A 297 -34.99 -3.12 -4.78
N THR A 298 -35.95 -3.64 -5.56
CA THR A 298 -36.47 -5.01 -5.47
C THR A 298 -35.50 -6.09 -5.93
N TYR A 299 -34.39 -5.76 -6.61
CA TYR A 299 -33.41 -6.75 -7.11
C TYR A 299 -32.15 -6.92 -6.26
N TRP A 300 -31.95 -6.08 -5.25
CA TRP A 300 -30.91 -6.32 -4.25
C TRP A 300 -31.45 -7.33 -3.24
N PRO A 301 -30.81 -8.51 -3.05
CA PRO A 301 -31.13 -9.36 -1.91
C PRO A 301 -31.00 -8.48 -0.66
N ARG A 302 -32.09 -8.29 0.08
CA ARG A 302 -31.98 -7.71 1.42
C ARG A 302 -31.05 -8.62 2.19
N ASP A 303 -29.86 -8.14 2.50
CA ASP A 303 -29.01 -8.78 3.49
C ASP A 303 -29.83 -8.83 4.78
N ASN A 304 -30.30 -10.04 5.09
CA ASN A 304 -30.82 -10.42 6.39
C ASN A 304 -29.66 -10.30 7.38
N ILE A 305 -29.42 -9.10 7.88
CA ILE A 305 -28.77 -8.91 9.18
C ILE A 305 -29.90 -8.97 10.20
N GLY A 306 -30.30 -10.20 10.52
CA GLY A 306 -31.04 -10.53 11.72
C GLY A 306 -30.06 -10.89 12.82
N ILE A 307 -30.20 -10.19 13.94
CA ILE A 307 -29.64 -10.43 15.29
C ILE A 307 -28.15 -10.09 15.46
#